data_AF-A0A7K5PDC2-F1
#
_entry.id   AF-A0A7K5PDC2-F1
#
_cell.length_a   1.000
_cell.length_b   1.000
_cell.length_c   1.000
_cell.angle_alpha   90.00
_cell.angle_beta   90.00
_cell.angle_gamma   90.00
#
_symmetry.space_group_name_H-M   'P 1'
#
loop_
_entity.id
_entity.type
_entity.pdbx_description
1 polymer ?
#
loop_
_entity_poly.entity_id
_entity_poly.type
_entity_poly.pdbx_seq_one_letter_code
_entity_poly.pdbx_strand_id
1 'polypeptide(L)'
;MKSLLSWTVLAVLVLVHISHAVYVRDGDLKFSLESVKKLKELMDGNRHINPRMVVPRAGYSPCQEKHLPEEFQPVCKREDAPMILRRLSLAVEDDLCEICANAACAGCF
;
A
#
# COMPACT_ATOMS: atom_id res chain seq x y z
N MET A 1 -14.54 36.16 17.59
CA MET A 1 -13.21 35.65 17.18
C MET A 1 -12.81 34.39 17.95
N LYS A 2 -12.70 34.42 19.29
CA LYS A 2 -12.30 33.27 20.15
C LYS A 2 -13.20 32.02 20.01
N SER A 3 -14.51 32.22 19.95
CA SER A 3 -15.50 31.13 19.84
C SER A 3 -15.47 30.43 18.47
N LEU A 4 -15.20 31.17 17.39
CA LEU A 4 -15.04 30.59 16.05
C LEU A 4 -13.77 29.75 15.97
N LEU A 5 -12.67 30.24 16.56
CA LEU A 5 -11.41 29.51 16.65
C LEU A 5 -11.56 28.19 17.43
N SER A 6 -12.33 28.22 18.52
CA SER A 6 -12.63 27.04 19.32
C SER A 6 -13.47 26.01 18.55
N TRP A 7 -14.44 26.45 17.75
CA TRP A 7 -15.25 25.56 16.93
C TRP A 7 -14.43 24.93 15.81
N THR A 8 -13.59 25.71 15.12
CA THR A 8 -12.72 25.18 14.06
C THR A 8 -11.73 24.15 14.61
N VAL A 9 -11.14 24.39 15.78
CA VAL A 9 -10.25 23.43 16.43
C VAL A 9 -10.99 22.15 16.80
N LEU A 10 -12.20 22.25 17.36
CA LEU A 10 -13.00 21.09 17.72
C LEU A 10 -13.41 20.27 16.49
N ALA A 11 -13.82 20.95 15.40
CA ALA A 11 -14.18 20.31 14.15
C ALA A 11 -12.99 19.56 13.52
N VAL A 12 -11.79 20.16 13.53
CA VAL A 12 -10.57 19.51 13.04
C VAL A 12 -10.20 18.29 13.88
N LEU A 13 -10.30 18.38 15.21
CA LEU A 13 -10.04 17.23 16.10
C LEU A 13 -11.00 16.07 15.85
N VAL A 14 -12.29 16.36 15.63
CA VAL A 14 -13.29 15.34 15.27
C VAL A 14 -12.96 14.71 13.91
N LEU A 15 -12.61 15.51 12.90
CA LEU A 15 -12.23 15.00 11.58
C LEU A 15 -10.97 14.11 11.62
N VAL A 16 -9.95 14.52 12.39
CA VAL A 16 -8.72 13.72 12.59
C VAL A 16 -9.02 12.39 13.29
N HIS A 17 -9.96 12.39 14.24
CA HIS A 17 -10.39 11.15 14.90
C HIS A 17 -11.16 10.20 13.98
N ILE A 18 -11.89 10.72 13.00
CA ILE A 18 -12.64 9.92 12.03
C ILE A 18 -11.72 9.45 10.89
N SER A 19 -10.66 10.20 10.57
CA SER A 19 -9.69 9.77 9.57
C SER A 19 -8.87 8.60 10.08
N HIS A 20 -9.23 7.40 9.64
CA HIS A 20 -8.45 6.22 9.90
C HIS A 20 -7.43 6.00 8.78
N ALA A 21 -6.18 5.78 9.17
CA ALA A 21 -5.17 5.35 8.22
C ALA A 21 -5.47 3.91 7.80
N VAL A 22 -5.88 3.71 6.55
CA VAL A 22 -5.98 2.38 5.97
C VAL A 22 -4.58 1.80 5.81
N TYR A 23 -4.42 0.54 6.20
CA TYR A 23 -3.18 -0.21 6.05
C TYR A 23 -3.48 -1.59 5.46
N VAL A 24 -2.48 -2.16 4.79
CA VAL A 24 -2.58 -3.49 4.19
C VAL A 24 -1.87 -4.49 5.09
N ARG A 25 -2.48 -5.66 5.27
CA ARG A 25 -1.98 -6.73 6.12
C ARG A 25 -1.79 -8.01 5.32
N ASP A 26 -0.64 -8.66 5.52
CA ASP A 26 -0.34 -10.01 5.03
C ASP A 26 0.21 -10.84 6.20
N GLY A 27 -0.66 -11.66 6.80
CA GLY A 27 -0.38 -12.34 8.08
C GLY A 27 -0.10 -11.33 9.20
N ASP A 28 1.09 -11.39 9.79
CA ASP A 28 1.54 -10.48 10.86
C ASP A 28 2.18 -9.19 10.33
N LEU A 29 2.42 -9.11 9.01
CA LEU A 29 3.05 -7.95 8.39
C LEU A 29 1.99 -6.88 8.13
N LYS A 30 2.32 -5.62 8.44
CA LYS A 30 1.46 -4.45 8.22
C LYS A 30 2.24 -3.40 7.46
N PHE A 31 1.60 -2.81 6.46
CA PHE A 31 2.20 -1.78 5.60
C PHE A 31 1.22 -0.64 5.41
N SER A 32 1.73 0.59 5.30
CA SER A 32 0.88 1.71 4.90
C SER A 32 0.30 1.50 3.49
N LEU A 33 -0.96 1.90 3.27
CA LEU A 33 -1.59 1.80 1.95
C LEU A 33 -0.74 2.48 0.88
N GLU A 34 -0.19 3.65 1.19
CA GLU A 34 0.67 4.43 0.29
C GLU A 34 1.97 3.71 -0.10
N SER A 35 2.63 3.02 0.84
CA SER A 35 3.80 2.21 0.51
C SER A 35 3.45 1.05 -0.41
N VAL A 36 2.29 0.41 -0.22
CA VAL A 36 1.86 -0.71 -1.07
C VAL A 36 1.42 -0.24 -2.46
N LYS A 37 0.81 0.94 -2.60
CA LYS A 37 0.55 1.58 -3.90
C LYS A 37 1.85 1.85 -4.67
N LYS A 38 2.86 2.44 -4.02
CA LYS A 38 4.18 2.65 -4.64
C LYS A 38 4.84 1.33 -5.06
N LEU A 39 4.71 0.27 -4.25
CA LEU A 39 5.17 -1.06 -4.64
C LEU A 39 4.46 -1.55 -5.91
N LYS A 40 3.14 -1.39 -6.00
CA LYS A 40 2.37 -1.74 -7.20
C LYS A 40 2.85 -0.96 -8.43
N GLU A 41 3.06 0.35 -8.32
CA GLU A 41 3.58 1.20 -9.40
C GLU A 41 4.94 0.71 -9.92
N LEU A 42 5.88 0.38 -9.02
CA LEU A 42 7.19 -0.18 -9.39
C LEU A 42 7.04 -1.51 -10.13
N MET A 43 6.17 -2.39 -9.62
CA MET A 43 5.92 -3.71 -10.20
C MET A 43 5.23 -3.63 -11.56
N ASP A 44 4.27 -2.72 -11.73
CA ASP A 44 3.54 -2.51 -12.97
C ASP A 44 4.42 -1.82 -14.03
N GLY A 45 5.25 -0.84 -13.64
CA GLY A 45 6.21 -0.18 -14.53
C GLY A 45 7.26 -1.14 -15.12
N ASN A 46 7.56 -2.23 -14.44
CA ASN A 46 8.47 -3.26 -14.93
C ASN A 46 7.77 -4.38 -15.74
N ARG A 47 6.44 -4.39 -15.84
CA ARG A 47 5.72 -5.31 -16.74
C ARG A 47 5.98 -4.88 -18.19
N HIS A 48 6.71 -5.71 -18.94
CA HIS A 48 6.88 -5.48 -20.37
C HIS A 48 5.54 -5.72 -21.07
N ILE A 49 4.94 -4.67 -21.63
CA ILE A 49 3.74 -4.79 -22.47
C ILE A 49 4.21 -5.30 -23.84
N ASN A 50 4.46 -6.60 -23.94
CA ASN A 50 4.40 -7.26 -25.24
C ASN A 50 2.91 -7.57 -25.50
N PRO A 51 2.27 -7.00 -26.54
CA PRO A 51 0.83 -7.16 -26.78
C PRO A 51 0.36 -8.61 -26.97
N ARG A 52 1.28 -9.57 -27.08
CA ARG A 52 1.00 -11.01 -27.18
C ARG A 52 1.24 -11.79 -25.89
N MET A 53 1.85 -11.19 -24.86
CA MET A 53 2.19 -11.90 -23.61
C MET A 53 2.55 -10.90 -22.49
N VAL A 54 1.70 -10.79 -21.47
CA VAL A 54 2.05 -10.12 -20.20
C VAL A 54 2.88 -11.12 -19.38
N VAL A 55 4.20 -11.12 -19.58
CA VAL A 55 5.10 -11.96 -18.79
C VAL A 55 5.87 -11.05 -17.83
N PRO A 56 5.85 -11.33 -16.51
CA PRO A 56 6.76 -10.68 -15.58
C PRO A 56 8.20 -10.84 -16.11
N ARG A 57 8.97 -9.75 -16.18
CA ARG A 57 10.38 -9.83 -16.62
C ARG A 57 11.08 -10.89 -15.76
N ALA A 58 11.55 -11.97 -16.40
CA ALA A 58 12.18 -13.08 -15.70
C ALA A 58 13.37 -12.55 -14.87
N GLY A 59 13.42 -12.87 -13.58
CA GLY A 59 14.47 -12.42 -12.66
C GLY A 59 14.26 -11.02 -12.05
N TYR A 60 13.14 -10.34 -12.32
CA TYR A 60 12.83 -9.09 -11.64
C TYR A 60 12.45 -9.30 -10.17
N SER A 61 13.09 -8.54 -9.28
CA SER A 61 12.74 -8.48 -7.87
C SER A 61 12.59 -7.00 -7.45
N PRO A 62 11.44 -6.59 -6.90
CA PRO A 62 11.25 -5.23 -6.38
C PRO A 62 12.27 -4.88 -5.27
N CYS A 63 12.86 -5.88 -4.62
CA CYS A 63 13.90 -5.70 -3.60
C CYS A 63 15.21 -5.07 -4.11
N GLN A 64 15.43 -5.04 -5.43
CA GLN A 64 16.60 -4.39 -6.03
C GLN A 64 16.30 -2.96 -6.49
N GLU A 65 15.05 -2.50 -6.36
CA GLU A 65 14.65 -1.16 -6.77
C GLU A 65 15.11 -0.11 -5.77
N LYS A 66 15.81 0.93 -6.27
CA LYS A 66 16.27 2.06 -5.43
C LYS A 66 15.13 2.84 -4.80
N HIS A 67 13.95 2.82 -5.42
CA HIS A 67 12.77 3.56 -4.98
C HIS A 67 11.80 2.71 -4.16
N LEU A 68 12.19 1.48 -3.80
CA LEU A 68 11.38 0.62 -2.93
C LEU A 68 11.20 1.29 -1.55
N PRO A 69 9.97 1.44 -1.04
CA PRO A 69 9.74 1.98 0.29
C PRO A 69 10.48 1.20 1.38
N GLU A 70 11.05 1.93 2.36
CA GLU A 70 11.88 1.36 3.42
C GLU A 70 11.14 0.30 4.26
N GLU A 71 9.81 0.40 4.37
CA GLU A 71 8.94 -0.56 5.05
C GLU A 71 9.11 -2.01 4.52
N PHE A 72 9.52 -2.19 3.25
CA PHE A 72 9.71 -3.51 2.64
C PHE A 72 11.11 -4.09 2.83
N GLN A 73 12.08 -3.32 3.31
CA GLN A 73 13.46 -3.79 3.52
C GLN A 73 13.55 -5.04 4.42
N PRO A 74 12.77 -5.17 5.52
CA PRO A 74 12.72 -6.40 6.30
C PRO A 74 12.13 -7.58 5.53
N VAL A 75 11.14 -7.34 4.65
CA VAL A 75 10.52 -8.37 3.81
C VAL A 75 11.54 -8.93 2.84
N CYS A 76 12.35 -8.08 2.22
CA CYS A 76 13.38 -8.46 1.25
C CYS A 76 14.48 -9.40 1.79
N LYS A 77 14.58 -9.55 3.12
CA LYS A 77 15.50 -10.50 3.76
C LYS A 77 14.91 -11.91 3.90
N ARG A 78 13.62 -12.09 3.61
CA ARG A 78 12.92 -13.36 3.70
C ARG A 78 12.99 -14.12 2.37
N GLU A 79 12.99 -15.45 2.44
CA GLU A 79 12.96 -16.30 1.24
C GLU A 79 11.63 -16.19 0.47
N ASP A 80 10.52 -15.95 1.18
CA ASP A 80 9.18 -15.80 0.61
C ASP A 80 8.85 -14.36 0.16
N ALA A 81 9.83 -13.46 0.16
CA ALA A 81 9.66 -12.05 -0.21
C ALA A 81 8.95 -11.84 -1.57
N PRO A 82 9.29 -12.56 -2.66
CA PRO A 82 8.62 -12.37 -3.94
C PRO A 82 7.12 -12.66 -3.89
N MET A 83 6.72 -13.65 -3.07
CA MET A 83 5.31 -14.01 -2.91
C MET A 83 4.56 -12.99 -2.05
N ILE A 84 5.17 -12.51 -0.97
CA ILE A 84 4.60 -11.46 -0.12
C ILE A 84 4.39 -10.18 -0.93
N LEU A 85 5.43 -9.68 -1.60
CA LEU A 85 5.35 -8.44 -2.37
C LEU A 85 4.30 -8.52 -3.48
N ARG A 86 4.17 -9.69 -4.13
CA ARG A 86 3.10 -9.94 -5.11
C ARG A 86 1.71 -9.92 -4.48
N ARG A 87 1.50 -10.54 -3.32
CA ARG A 87 0.20 -10.49 -2.64
C ARG A 87 -0.17 -9.07 -2.23
N LEU A 88 0.79 -8.32 -1.71
CA LEU A 88 0.61 -6.92 -1.34
C LEU A 88 0.25 -6.06 -2.56
N SER A 89 0.93 -6.24 -3.70
CA SER A 89 0.61 -5.46 -4.91
C SER A 89 -0.78 -5.76 -5.48
N LEU A 90 -1.24 -7.00 -5.38
CA LEU A 90 -2.60 -7.40 -5.77
C LEU A 90 -3.64 -6.89 -4.77
N ALA A 91 -3.28 -6.70 -3.50
CA ALA A 91 -4.22 -6.26 -2.48
C ALA A 91 -4.76 -4.84 -2.74
N VAL A 92 -3.96 -3.99 -3.39
CA VAL A 92 -4.30 -2.60 -3.73
C VAL A 92 -4.71 -2.43 -5.20
N GLU A 93 -5.06 -3.52 -5.87
CA GLU A 93 -5.61 -3.45 -7.23
C GLU A 93 -6.98 -2.75 -7.22
N ASP A 94 -7.27 -1.97 -8.27
CA ASP A 94 -8.52 -1.21 -8.46
C ASP A 94 -9.00 -0.41 -7.24
N ASP A 95 -8.07 0.16 -6.47
CA ASP A 95 -8.34 0.97 -5.27
C ASP A 95 -9.22 0.27 -4.22
N LEU A 96 -9.24 -1.07 -4.23
CA LEU A 96 -10.09 -1.88 -3.34
C LEU A 96 -9.82 -1.60 -1.85
N CYS A 97 -8.60 -1.19 -1.49
CA CYS A 97 -8.28 -0.77 -0.13
C CYS A 97 -8.81 0.62 0.23
N GLU A 98 -9.01 1.53 -0.72
CA GLU A 98 -9.57 2.86 -0.42
C GLU A 98 -11.05 2.77 -0.04
N ILE A 99 -11.77 1.87 -0.71
CA ILE A 99 -13.19 1.61 -0.45
C ILE A 99 -13.40 0.44 0.52
N CYS A 100 -12.33 -0.06 1.15
CA CYS A 100 -12.41 -1.11 2.17
C CYS A 100 -13.09 -2.41 1.68
N ALA A 101 -12.96 -2.71 0.38
CA ALA A 101 -13.59 -3.85 -0.28
C ALA A 101 -12.72 -5.11 -0.33
N ASN A 102 -11.46 -5.03 0.12
CA ASN A 102 -10.55 -6.16 0.18
C ASN A 102 -10.16 -6.49 1.64
N ALA A 103 -10.25 -7.77 2.01
CA ALA A 103 -10.00 -8.26 3.36
C ALA A 103 -8.53 -8.10 3.83
N ALA A 104 -7.59 -7.90 2.90
CA ALA A 104 -6.22 -7.56 3.25
C ALA A 104 -6.11 -6.13 3.82
N CYS A 105 -7.09 -5.26 3.59
CA CYS A 105 -7.09 -3.87 4.01
C CYS A 105 -7.78 -3.75 5.37
N ALA A 106 -7.14 -3.06 6.31
CA ALA A 106 -7.63 -2.87 7.68
C ALA A 106 -7.49 -1.39 8.10
N GLY A 107 -8.12 -1.05 9.21
CA GLY A 107 -8.27 0.36 9.63
C GLY A 107 -9.57 0.99 9.12
N CYS A 108 -10.33 0.30 8.29
CA CYS A 108 -11.68 0.68 7.88
C CYS A 108 -12.70 0.50 9.02
N PHE A 109 -13.73 1.36 9.06
CA PHE A 109 -14.85 1.31 10.01
C PHE A 109 -16.13 0.77 9.35
#